data_AF-A0A3D4WML1-F1
#
_entry.id   AF-A0A3D4WML1-F1
#
_cell.length_a   1.000
_cell.length_b   1.000
_cell.length_c   1.000
_cell.angle_alpha   90.00
_cell.angle_beta   90.00
_cell.angle_gamma   90.00
#
_symmetry.space_group_name_H-M   'P 1'
#
loop_
_entity.id
_entity.type
_entity.pdbx_description
1 polymer ?
#
loop_
_entity_poly.entity_id
_entity_poly.type
_entity_poly.pdbx_seq_one_letter_code
_entity_poly.pdbx_strand_id
1 'polypeptide(L)'
;MGTLADPRRLDQLKIPRSHSEAEHDPHAFLYWPATKLLVVPVNQEALLVRVEDSKLTELSRIDHDGAPIRRSLVIGDTLWTISHEAAMASTLDGTQLALLKL
;
A
#
# COMPACT_ATOMS: atom_id res chain seq x y z
N MET A 1 -5.67 22.60 14.98
CA MET A 1 -4.51 21.86 14.44
C MET A 1 -3.72 21.28 15.60
N GLY A 2 -3.34 20.00 15.55
CA GLY A 2 -2.42 19.42 16.54
C GLY A 2 -1.00 19.97 16.33
N THR A 3 -0.21 20.04 17.39
CA THR A 3 1.21 20.42 17.31
C THR A 3 2.08 19.18 17.55
N LEU A 4 3.39 19.24 17.29
CA LEU A 4 4.27 18.12 17.65
C LEU A 4 4.31 17.84 19.17
N ALA A 5 3.90 18.82 19.99
CA ALA A 5 3.77 18.67 21.45
C ALA A 5 2.38 18.20 21.90
N ASP A 6 1.38 18.19 21.01
CA ASP A 6 0.02 17.68 21.26
C ASP A 6 -0.51 16.99 19.99
N PRO A 7 -0.03 15.76 19.69
CA PRO A 7 -0.44 15.04 18.50
C PRO A 7 -1.91 14.62 18.62
N ARG A 8 -2.72 14.98 17.63
CA ARG A 8 -4.11 14.54 17.52
C ARG A 8 -4.29 13.56 16.37
N ARG A 9 -4.99 12.46 16.62
CA ARG A 9 -5.45 11.56 15.56
C ARG A 9 -6.49 12.27 14.70
N LEU A 10 -6.20 12.42 13.41
CA LEU A 10 -7.10 13.07 12.45
C LEU A 10 -8.02 12.05 11.77
N ASP A 11 -7.46 10.90 11.40
CA ASP A 11 -8.21 9.80 10.80
C ASP A 11 -7.56 8.46 11.16
N GLN A 12 -8.29 7.36 10.94
CA GLN A 12 -7.82 6.00 11.12
C GLN A 12 -8.59 5.05 10.21
N LEU A 13 -7.88 4.34 9.33
CA LEU A 13 -8.43 3.19 8.62
C LEU A 13 -8.27 1.93 9.48
N LYS A 14 -9.38 1.29 9.85
CA LYS A 14 -9.39 0.07 10.67
C LYS A 14 -9.79 -1.14 9.82
N ILE A 15 -8.89 -2.11 9.71
CA ILE A 15 -9.14 -3.34 8.97
C ILE A 15 -9.27 -4.49 9.98
N PRO A 16 -10.48 -5.02 10.21
CA PRO A 16 -10.70 -6.04 11.24
C PRO A 16 -10.05 -7.37 10.85
N ARG A 17 -9.45 -8.07 11.83
CA ARG A 17 -8.83 -9.39 11.65
C ARG A 17 -7.79 -9.40 10.53
N SER A 18 -6.93 -8.39 10.52
CA SER A 18 -5.84 -8.28 9.55
C SER A 18 -4.49 -8.40 10.23
N HIS A 19 -3.50 -8.81 9.45
CA HIS A 19 -2.08 -8.66 9.74
C HIS A 19 -1.41 -7.96 8.57
N SER A 20 -0.24 -7.38 8.80
CA SER A 20 0.57 -6.77 7.76
C SER A 20 2.01 -7.30 7.81
N GLU A 21 2.60 -7.50 6.64
CA GLU A 21 4.04 -7.71 6.48
C GLU A 21 4.85 -6.58 7.13
N ALA A 22 4.31 -5.36 7.13
CA ALA A 22 4.95 -4.19 7.72
C ALA A 22 5.12 -4.28 9.25
N GLU A 23 4.43 -5.21 9.92
CA GLU A 23 4.58 -5.44 11.36
C GLU A 23 5.96 -6.03 11.73
N HIS A 24 6.60 -6.71 10.80
CA HIS A 24 7.90 -7.36 11.03
C HIS A 24 8.96 -7.02 9.96
N ASP A 25 8.56 -6.45 8.82
CA ASP A 25 9.46 -5.93 7.79
C ASP A 25 9.10 -4.49 7.41
N PRO A 26 9.81 -3.49 7.98
CA PRO A 26 9.58 -2.07 7.67
C PRO A 26 9.81 -1.69 6.22
N HIS A 27 10.39 -2.55 5.37
CA HIS A 27 10.53 -2.30 3.93
C HIS A 27 9.35 -2.79 3.10
N ALA A 28 8.33 -3.41 3.72
CA ALA A 28 7.15 -3.91 3.02
C ALA A 28 6.15 -2.80 2.68
N PHE A 29 6.13 -1.69 3.45
CA PHE A 29 5.29 -0.53 3.18
C PHE A 29 5.96 0.45 2.21
N LEU A 30 5.14 1.22 1.48
CA LEU A 30 5.61 2.32 0.64
C LEU A 30 4.75 3.57 0.87
N TYR A 31 5.39 4.71 1.09
CA TYR A 31 4.75 6.01 0.89
C TYR A 31 5.41 6.74 -0.29
N TRP A 32 4.60 7.13 -1.27
CA TRP A 32 5.01 7.89 -2.45
C TRP A 32 4.47 9.32 -2.39
N PRO A 33 5.31 10.32 -2.06
CA PRO A 33 4.85 11.69 -1.80
C PRO A 33 4.22 12.38 -3.01
N ALA A 34 4.69 12.08 -4.23
CA ALA A 34 4.26 12.79 -5.44
C ALA A 34 2.75 12.67 -5.70
N THR A 35 2.13 11.56 -5.27
CA THR A 35 0.68 11.33 -5.39
C THR A 35 -0.01 11.12 -4.04
N LYS A 36 0.73 11.35 -2.95
CA LYS A 36 0.36 11.02 -1.57
C LYS A 36 -0.20 9.59 -1.43
N LEU A 37 0.40 8.66 -2.17
CA LEU A 37 -0.02 7.26 -2.19
C LEU A 37 0.69 6.49 -1.07
N LEU A 38 -0.08 5.82 -0.24
CA LEU A 38 0.39 4.83 0.71
C LEU A 38 0.02 3.44 0.20
N VAL A 39 0.97 2.52 0.17
CA VAL A 39 0.76 1.10 -0.14
C VAL A 39 1.11 0.28 1.10
N VAL A 40 0.15 -0.46 1.62
CA VAL A 40 0.31 -1.29 2.82
C VAL A 40 -0.08 -2.73 2.48
N PRO A 41 0.82 -3.71 2.61
CA PRO A 41 0.44 -5.11 2.55
C PRO A 41 -0.51 -5.44 3.71
N VAL A 42 -1.65 -6.05 3.42
CA VAL A 42 -2.64 -6.46 4.42
C VAL A 42 -3.14 -7.85 4.05
N ASN A 43 -2.87 -8.82 4.93
CA ASN A 43 -3.04 -10.24 4.64
C ASN A 43 -2.32 -10.63 3.33
N GLN A 44 -3.05 -11.05 2.30
CA GLN A 44 -2.52 -11.43 0.98
C GLN A 44 -2.54 -10.28 -0.04
N GLU A 45 -3.19 -9.16 0.28
CA GLU A 45 -3.39 -8.04 -0.64
C GLU A 45 -2.44 -6.88 -0.34
N ALA A 46 -2.31 -5.94 -1.26
CA ALA A 46 -1.72 -4.63 -1.02
C ALA A 46 -2.82 -3.57 -1.13
N LEU A 47 -3.02 -2.85 -0.04
CA LEU A 47 -3.99 -1.78 0.08
C LEU A 47 -3.39 -0.47 -0.41
N LEU A 48 -4.02 0.15 -1.40
CA LEU A 48 -3.66 1.48 -1.87
C LEU A 48 -4.54 2.52 -1.15
N VAL A 49 -3.91 3.48 -0.49
CA VAL A 49 -4.57 4.53 0.28
C VAL A 49 -4.07 5.90 -0.16
N ARG A 50 -4.98 6.81 -0.47
CA ARG A 50 -4.69 8.24 -0.61
C ARG A 50 -4.58 8.85 0.78
N VAL A 51 -3.44 9.46 1.08
CA VAL A 51 -3.22 10.20 2.33
C VAL A 51 -3.40 11.69 2.06
N GLU A 52 -4.47 12.28 2.56
CA GLU A 52 -4.70 13.72 2.55
C GLU A 52 -4.53 14.29 3.96
N ASP A 53 -4.54 15.61 4.09
CA ASP A 53 -4.12 16.32 5.31
C ASP A 53 -4.89 15.88 6.57
N SER A 54 -6.15 15.44 6.42
CA SER A 54 -6.97 14.92 7.52
C SER A 54 -7.79 13.70 7.14
N LYS A 55 -7.41 12.97 6.07
CA LYS A 55 -8.23 11.88 5.55
C LYS A 55 -7.38 10.78 4.92
N LEU A 56 -7.77 9.54 5.19
CA LEU A 56 -7.28 8.33 4.54
C LEU A 56 -8.40 7.79 3.65
N THR A 57 -8.15 7.69 2.35
CA THR A 57 -9.14 7.15 1.40
C THR A 57 -8.57 5.90 0.73
N GLU A 58 -9.16 4.73 0.99
CA GLU A 58 -8.87 3.50 0.25
C GLU A 58 -9.20 3.73 -1.24
N LEU A 59 -8.23 3.44 -2.12
CA LEU A 59 -8.35 3.57 -3.57
C LEU A 59 -8.69 2.23 -4.21
N SER A 60 -7.90 1.21 -3.88
CA SER A 60 -8.00 -0.13 -4.46
C SER A 60 -7.18 -1.13 -3.65
N ARG A 61 -7.31 -2.40 -4.02
CA ARG A 61 -6.55 -3.52 -3.48
C ARG A 61 -5.92 -4.29 -4.63
N ILE A 62 -4.65 -4.63 -4.49
CA ILE A 62 -3.93 -5.50 -5.42
C ILE A 62 -3.83 -6.88 -4.78
N ASP A 63 -4.17 -7.92 -5.54
CA ASP A 63 -4.03 -9.32 -5.15
C ASP A 63 -3.07 -10.03 -6.10
N HIS A 64 -2.30 -10.99 -5.58
CA HIS A 64 -1.41 -11.85 -6.35
C HIS A 64 -1.93 -13.29 -6.33
N ASP A 65 -3.21 -13.49 -6.64
CA ASP A 65 -3.91 -14.78 -6.56
C ASP A 65 -3.77 -15.44 -5.16
N GLY A 66 -3.82 -14.63 -4.10
CA GLY A 66 -3.62 -15.07 -2.71
C GLY A 66 -2.16 -15.24 -2.27
N ALA A 67 -1.17 -14.92 -3.10
CA ALA A 67 0.23 -14.90 -2.68
C ALA A 67 0.54 -13.62 -1.88
N PRO A 68 1.12 -13.71 -0.66
CA PRO A 68 1.43 -12.53 0.14
C PRO A 68 2.38 -11.56 -0.57
N ILE A 69 1.97 -10.31 -0.67
CA ILE A 69 2.78 -9.23 -1.24
C ILE A 69 3.85 -8.80 -0.23
N ARG A 70 5.11 -8.91 -0.62
CA ARG A 70 6.27 -8.63 0.23
C ARG A 70 6.83 -7.24 0.01
N ARG A 71 6.75 -6.70 -1.21
CA ARG A 71 7.34 -5.40 -1.56
C ARG A 71 6.40 -4.60 -2.45
N SER A 72 6.53 -3.29 -2.33
CA SER A 72 5.97 -2.33 -3.27
C SER A 72 7.02 -1.26 -3.59
N LEU A 73 7.05 -0.80 -4.84
CA LEU A 73 7.92 0.30 -5.27
C LEU A 73 7.31 1.01 -6.48
N VAL A 74 7.64 2.28 -6.65
CA VAL A 74 7.21 3.08 -7.81
C VAL A 74 8.40 3.32 -8.73
N ILE A 75 8.22 3.02 -10.02
CA ILE A 75 9.16 3.36 -11.10
C ILE A 75 8.40 4.21 -12.11
N GLY A 76 8.77 5.48 -12.22
CA GLY A 76 8.02 6.44 -13.04
C GLY A 76 6.61 6.63 -12.51
N ASP A 77 5.61 6.27 -13.31
CA ASP A 77 4.17 6.29 -13.00
C ASP A 77 3.60 4.89 -12.72
N THR A 78 4.45 3.88 -12.65
CA THR A 78 4.05 2.49 -12.46
C THR A 78 4.31 2.05 -11.03
N LEU A 79 3.27 1.55 -10.37
CA LEU A 79 3.40 0.82 -9.11
C LEU A 79 3.74 -0.63 -9.43
N TRP A 80 4.79 -1.14 -8.81
CA TRP A 80 5.14 -2.55 -8.81
C TRP A 80 4.86 -3.14 -7.44
N THR A 81 4.12 -4.25 -7.40
CA THR A 81 3.99 -5.13 -6.23
C THR A 81 4.65 -6.46 -6.50
N ILE A 82 5.29 -7.04 -5.48
CA ILE A 82 6.09 -8.26 -5.63
C ILE A 82 5.69 -9.24 -4.53
N SER A 83 5.36 -10.47 -4.92
CA SER A 83 5.23 -11.64 -4.06
C SER A 83 6.29 -12.67 -4.44
N HIS A 84 6.29 -13.84 -3.77
CA HIS A 84 7.15 -14.95 -4.20
C HIS A 84 6.72 -15.58 -5.53
N GLU A 85 5.46 -15.38 -5.93
CA GLU A 85 4.86 -16.03 -7.10
C GLU A 85 4.82 -15.11 -8.33
N ALA A 86 4.84 -13.79 -8.11
CA ALA A 86 4.68 -12.83 -9.21
C ALA A 86 5.19 -11.43 -8.88
N ALA A 87 5.52 -10.70 -9.94
CA ALA A 87 5.61 -9.25 -9.95
C ALA A 87 4.47 -8.66 -10.79
N MET A 88 3.67 -7.77 -10.22
CA MET A 88 2.57 -7.09 -10.92
C MET A 88 2.92 -5.61 -11.11
N ALA A 89 2.73 -5.13 -12.33
CA ALA A 89 2.74 -3.70 -12.65
C ALA A 89 1.30 -3.18 -12.69
N SER A 90 1.06 -2.04 -12.05
CA SER A 90 -0.21 -1.33 -12.08
C SER A 90 0.00 0.18 -12.23
N THR A 91 -1.05 0.90 -12.59
CA THR A 91 -1.13 2.35 -12.37
C THR A 91 -1.10 2.67 -10.87
N LEU A 92 -0.86 3.94 -10.52
CA LEU A 92 -0.86 4.41 -9.13
C LEU A 92 -2.25 4.41 -8.45
N ASP A 93 -3.32 4.11 -9.18
CA ASP A 93 -4.66 3.86 -8.62
C ASP A 93 -5.03 2.36 -8.58
N GLY A 94 -4.12 1.48 -9.01
CA GLY A 94 -4.25 0.02 -8.90
C GLY A 94 -4.83 -0.68 -10.13
N THR A 95 -4.98 0.01 -11.26
CA THR A 95 -5.35 -0.65 -12.52
C THR A 95 -4.18 -1.52 -13.00
N GLN A 96 -4.39 -2.83 -13.12
CA GLN A 96 -3.37 -3.76 -13.58
C GLN A 96 -2.93 -3.44 -15.01
N LEU A 97 -1.61 -3.36 -15.21
CA LEU A 97 -0.97 -3.16 -16.51
C LEU A 97 -0.33 -4.46 -17.02
N ALA A 98 0.33 -5.21 -16.14
CA ALA A 98 0.98 -6.48 -16.47
C ALA A 98 1.20 -7.34 -15.22
N LEU A 99 1.34 -8.66 -15.42
CA LEU A 99 1.70 -9.62 -14.39
C LEU A 99 2.78 -10.56 -14.93
N LEU A 100 3.88 -10.69 -14.20
CA LEU A 100 4.97 -11.61 -14.48
C LEU A 100 4.99 -12.68 -13.38
N LYS A 101 4.85 -13.95 -13.73
CA LYS A 101 5.06 -15.07 -12.79
C LYS A 101 6.56 -15.27 -12.57
N LEU A 102 6.96 -15.55 -11.32
CA LEU A 102 8.34 -15.72 -10.89
C LEU A 102 8.71 -17.19 -10.67
#